data_AF-A0A6P7TEM9-F1
#
_entry.id   AF-A0A6P7TEM9-F1
#
_cell.length_a   1.000
_cell.length_b   1.000
_cell.length_c   1.000
_cell.angle_alpha   90.00
_cell.angle_beta   90.00
_cell.angle_gamma   90.00
#
_symmetry.space_group_name_H-M   'P 1'
#
loop_
_entity.id
_entity.type
_entity.pdbx_description
1 polymer ?
#
loop_
_entity_poly.entity_id
_entity_poly.type
_entity_poly.pdbx_seq_one_letter_code
_entity_poly.pdbx_strand_id
1 'polypeptide(L)'
;MALKSIPNRKQPLKTINKSYGNDLKPLDFSFRSLKYVSDIIGDDKREESCRSPHDIEELIDEIKQAKATTIGDIDHEEDEEDFPNTAKPINCFADSSGKRHRKSRSKCLRLNNNSLETIVGLKQIVFSLFLRPLQLSWLDLSFNLLTNVPEELNEFHCLQILYLHGNCLENLSEVEKFRPMTNLKKLTLHGNPIEKVKHYRVTVLTTVPTLIEFDFSSVVKSERENAEVWLKNTTCTTKRRRPRYHLRV
;
A
#
# COMPACT_ATOMS: atom_id res chain seq x y z
N MET A 1 28.83 16.12 31.29
CA MET A 1 28.95 14.71 30.85
C MET A 1 28.37 14.62 29.45
N ALA A 2 29.22 14.36 28.46
CA ALA A 2 28.84 14.34 27.04
C ALA A 2 27.97 13.13 26.70
N LEU A 3 26.80 13.38 26.11
CA LEU A 3 25.93 12.35 25.52
C LEU A 3 26.63 11.79 24.27
N LYS A 4 27.11 10.55 24.39
CA LYS A 4 27.75 9.82 23.29
C LYS A 4 26.70 9.46 22.25
N SER A 5 26.89 9.99 21.04
CA SER A 5 26.26 9.58 19.78
C SER A 5 26.25 8.06 19.65
N ILE A 6 25.06 7.47 19.56
CA ILE A 6 24.87 6.05 19.24
C ILE A 6 25.31 5.83 17.79
N PRO A 7 26.30 4.97 17.49
CA PRO A 7 26.74 4.76 16.13
C PRO A 7 25.65 4.04 15.34
N ASN A 8 25.22 4.68 14.25
CA ASN A 8 24.30 4.16 13.26
C ASN A 8 24.89 2.89 12.64
N ARG A 9 24.48 1.73 13.16
CA ARG A 9 24.91 0.42 12.68
C ARG A 9 24.19 0.18 11.36
N LYS A 10 24.81 0.63 10.27
CA LYS A 10 24.41 0.29 8.89
C LYS A 10 24.32 -1.23 8.80
N GLN A 11 23.11 -1.78 8.93
CA GLN A 11 22.89 -3.16 8.58
C GLN A 11 23.00 -3.26 7.05
N PRO A 12 23.66 -4.29 6.52
CA PRO A 12 23.80 -4.43 5.09
C PRO A 12 22.40 -4.59 4.51
N LEU A 13 21.98 -3.61 3.70
CA LEU A 13 20.85 -3.74 2.80
C LEU A 13 21.18 -4.95 1.91
N LYS A 14 20.65 -6.13 2.26
CA LYS A 14 20.55 -7.22 1.29
C LYS A 14 19.62 -6.69 0.22
N THR A 15 20.20 -6.20 -0.87
CA THR A 15 19.48 -5.93 -2.11
C THR A 15 18.74 -7.22 -2.45
N ILE A 16 17.44 -7.26 -2.15
CA ILE A 16 16.56 -8.35 -2.57
C ILE A 16 16.32 -8.11 -4.06
N ASN A 17 17.33 -8.42 -4.89
CA ASN A 17 17.17 -8.62 -6.32
C ASN A 17 16.51 -9.99 -6.50
N LYS A 18 15.21 -10.07 -6.17
CA LYS A 18 14.38 -11.15 -6.68
C LYS A 18 13.89 -10.69 -8.05
N SER A 19 14.27 -11.46 -9.08
CA SER A 19 13.70 -11.38 -10.42
C SER A 19 12.17 -11.43 -10.33
N TYR A 20 11.51 -10.29 -10.53
CA TYR A 20 10.06 -10.22 -10.72
C TYR A 20 9.83 -10.46 -12.21
N GLY A 21 9.27 -11.62 -12.57
CA GLY A 21 8.98 -11.94 -13.96
C GLY A 21 8.09 -10.88 -14.59
N ASN A 22 8.55 -10.28 -15.70
CA ASN A 22 7.88 -9.41 -16.69
C ASN A 22 6.85 -8.35 -16.24
N ASP A 23 6.59 -8.16 -14.95
CA ASP A 23 5.76 -7.10 -14.40
C ASP A 23 6.67 -5.93 -13.97
N LEU A 24 6.83 -4.99 -14.89
CA LEU A 24 7.26 -3.59 -14.79
C LEU A 24 7.84 -3.09 -13.44
N LYS A 25 9.01 -2.44 -13.54
CA LYS A 25 9.75 -1.75 -12.47
C LYS A 25 8.82 -1.06 -11.46
N PRO A 26 9.07 -1.21 -10.13
CA PRO A 26 8.25 -0.56 -9.11
C PRO A 26 8.26 0.95 -9.28
N LEU A 27 7.09 1.55 -9.08
CA LEU A 27 6.95 2.99 -9.05
C LEU A 27 7.50 3.51 -7.72
N ASP A 28 8.58 4.29 -7.79
CA ASP A 28 9.45 4.57 -6.65
C ASP A 28 9.39 6.05 -6.21
N PHE A 29 8.86 6.26 -5.01
CA PHE A 29 8.78 7.54 -4.31
C PHE A 29 9.53 7.51 -2.97
N SER A 30 10.50 6.61 -2.84
CA SER A 30 11.31 6.47 -1.63
C SER A 30 12.25 7.67 -1.45
N PHE A 31 12.63 7.99 -0.20
CA PHE A 31 13.61 9.02 0.13
C PHE A 31 13.26 10.44 -0.37
N ARG A 32 11.98 10.74 -0.58
CA ARG A 32 11.51 12.05 -1.03
C ARG A 32 11.15 12.99 0.11
N SER A 33 11.31 12.55 1.36
CA SER A 33 10.94 13.32 2.56
C SER A 33 9.47 13.75 2.57
N LEU A 34 8.58 12.91 2.01
CA LEU A 34 7.15 13.19 1.94
C LEU A 34 6.56 13.18 3.36
N LYS A 35 5.70 14.16 3.65
CA LYS A 35 4.95 14.22 4.91
C LYS A 35 3.52 13.72 4.71
N TYR A 36 2.96 13.98 3.54
CA TYR A 36 1.63 13.56 3.16
C TYR A 36 1.67 12.79 1.84
N VAL A 37 0.74 11.85 1.66
CA VAL A 37 0.63 11.11 0.39
C VAL A 37 0.17 12.04 -0.74
N SER A 38 -0.54 13.13 -0.41
CA SER A 38 -0.91 14.19 -1.34
C SER A 38 0.30 14.86 -1.99
N ASP A 39 1.45 14.95 -1.30
CA ASP A 39 2.67 15.60 -1.80
C ASP A 39 3.24 14.92 -3.07
N ILE A 40 2.75 13.73 -3.40
CA ILE A 40 3.13 12.97 -4.60
C ILE A 40 2.55 13.60 -5.87
N ILE A 41 1.36 14.21 -5.78
CA ILE A 41 0.62 14.78 -6.91
C ILE A 41 0.52 16.29 -6.71
N GLY A 42 0.69 17.07 -7.77
CA GLY A 42 0.50 18.52 -7.69
C GLY A 42 -0.97 18.90 -7.67
N ASP A 43 -1.32 20.00 -6.99
CA ASP A 43 -2.65 20.60 -7.08
C ASP A 43 -2.95 20.96 -8.55
N ASP A 44 -3.77 20.15 -9.24
CA ASP A 44 -4.25 20.48 -10.58
C ASP A 44 -5.31 21.59 -10.44
N LYS A 45 -4.86 22.86 -10.41
CA LYS A 45 -5.71 24.06 -10.34
C LYS A 45 -6.66 24.24 -11.55
N ARG A 46 -6.86 23.22 -12.39
CA ARG A 46 -7.71 23.22 -13.59
C ARG A 46 -8.92 22.28 -13.50
N GLU A 47 -9.43 21.97 -12.30
CA GLU A 47 -10.69 21.21 -12.18
C GLU A 47 -11.96 22.05 -12.44
N GLU A 48 -11.87 23.38 -12.53
CA GLU A 48 -13.05 24.24 -12.76
C GLU A 48 -13.31 24.65 -14.21
N SER A 49 -12.53 24.20 -15.19
CA SER A 49 -12.79 24.54 -16.59
C SER A 49 -12.63 23.34 -17.51
N CYS A 50 -13.66 23.12 -18.33
CA CYS A 50 -13.81 22.12 -19.39
C CYS A 50 -14.29 20.76 -18.85
N ARG A 51 -15.49 20.30 -19.22
CA ARG A 51 -15.90 20.04 -20.61
C ARG A 51 -17.36 20.40 -20.86
N SER A 52 -17.63 21.00 -22.01
CA SER A 52 -19.01 21.15 -22.48
C SER A 52 -19.49 19.78 -23.00
N PRO A 53 -20.81 19.48 -22.98
CA PRO A 53 -21.35 18.21 -23.49
C PRO A 53 -20.98 17.90 -24.94
N HIS A 54 -20.59 18.91 -25.74
CA HIS A 54 -20.22 18.77 -27.14
C HIS A 54 -18.88 18.03 -27.34
N ASP A 55 -17.95 18.15 -26.39
CA ASP A 55 -16.61 17.54 -26.46
C ASP A 55 -16.63 16.01 -26.24
N ILE A 56 -17.77 15.45 -25.82
CA ILE A 56 -17.95 14.01 -25.57
C ILE A 56 -18.36 13.28 -26.86
N GLU A 57 -19.14 13.91 -27.74
CA GLU A 57 -19.57 13.30 -29.00
C GLU A 57 -18.41 13.16 -29.99
N GLU A 58 -17.51 14.15 -30.06
CA GLU A 58 -16.33 14.14 -30.92
C GLU A 58 -15.33 13.04 -30.50
N LEU A 59 -15.14 12.83 -29.20
CA LEU A 59 -14.29 11.75 -28.66
C LEU A 59 -14.85 10.35 -28.95
N ILE A 60 -16.18 10.19 -29.01
CA ILE A 60 -16.82 8.91 -29.32
C ILE A 60 -16.58 8.53 -30.78
N ASP A 61 -16.57 9.50 -31.70
CA ASP A 61 -16.33 9.25 -33.11
C ASP A 61 -14.85 8.98 -33.42
N GLU A 62 -13.92 9.63 -32.73
CA GLU A 62 -12.49 9.27 -32.78
C GLU A 62 -12.20 7.85 -32.29
N ILE A 63 -12.88 7.40 -31.21
CA ILE A 63 -12.74 6.03 -30.69
C ILE A 63 -13.36 5.00 -31.66
N LYS A 64 -14.42 5.36 -32.39
CA LYS A 64 -14.99 4.50 -33.44
C LYS A 64 -14.04 4.37 -34.65
N GLN A 65 -13.38 5.46 -35.04
CA GLN A 65 -12.41 5.45 -36.14
C GLN A 65 -11.11 4.71 -35.78
N ALA A 66 -10.63 4.83 -34.53
CA ALA A 66 -9.44 4.12 -34.06
C ALA A 66 -9.61 2.59 -33.97
N LYS A 67 -10.85 2.08 -33.92
CA LYS A 67 -11.12 0.63 -33.91
C LYS A 67 -11.13 -0.01 -35.31
N ALA A 68 -11.07 0.77 -36.38
CA ALA A 68 -11.11 0.25 -37.75
C ALA A 68 -9.73 -0.08 -38.35
N THR A 69 -8.64 0.34 -37.71
CA THR A 69 -7.27 0.23 -38.25
C THR A 69 -6.28 -0.09 -37.14
N THR A 70 -6.07 -1.38 -36.84
CA THR A 70 -4.75 -2.05 -36.74
C THR A 70 -4.91 -3.44 -36.12
N ILE A 71 -4.93 -4.45 -36.99
CA ILE A 71 -4.21 -5.71 -36.77
C ILE A 71 -2.79 -5.42 -37.23
N GLY A 72 -1.79 -5.64 -36.37
CA GLY A 72 -0.39 -5.47 -36.73
C GLY A 72 0.46 -5.23 -35.50
N ASP A 73 1.21 -6.27 -35.12
CA ASP A 73 2.34 -6.22 -34.20
C ASP A 73 3.33 -5.10 -34.59
N ILE A 74 4.01 -4.50 -33.61
CA ILE A 74 5.42 -4.06 -33.64
C ILE A 74 5.71 -3.36 -32.31
N ASP A 75 6.54 -4.02 -31.51
CA ASP A 75 7.28 -3.38 -30.42
C ASP A 75 8.38 -2.51 -31.06
N HIS A 76 8.29 -1.19 -30.92
CA HIS A 76 9.40 -0.28 -31.15
C HIS A 76 9.60 0.68 -29.98
N GLU A 77 10.88 0.89 -29.72
CA GLU A 77 11.52 1.61 -28.62
C GLU A 77 11.19 3.11 -28.54
N GLU A 78 11.61 3.64 -27.41
CA GLU A 78 11.56 4.99 -26.87
C GLU A 78 11.83 6.11 -27.88
N ASP A 79 10.88 7.03 -28.02
CA ASP A 79 11.17 8.42 -28.41
C ASP A 79 10.47 9.38 -27.43
N GLU A 80 11.27 10.24 -26.80
CA GLU A 80 10.83 11.44 -26.08
C GLU A 80 10.19 12.41 -27.08
N GLU A 81 8.89 12.29 -27.33
CA GLU A 81 8.15 13.34 -28.03
C GLU A 81 7.42 14.27 -27.04
N ASP A 82 7.70 15.57 -27.20
CA ASP A 82 7.15 16.68 -26.44
C ASP A 82 5.65 16.85 -26.79
N PHE A 83 4.75 16.35 -25.92
CA PHE A 83 3.31 16.30 -26.23
C PHE A 83 2.63 17.68 -26.13
N PRO A 84 1.83 18.09 -27.13
CA PRO A 84 1.18 19.40 -27.16
C PRO A 84 0.05 19.55 -26.12
N ASN A 85 -0.20 20.80 -25.76
CA ASN A 85 -0.90 21.21 -24.54
C ASN A 85 -2.42 21.40 -24.69
N THR A 86 -3.10 20.49 -25.39
CA THR A 86 -4.56 20.57 -25.62
C THR A 86 -5.21 19.20 -25.42
N ALA A 87 -6.22 19.16 -24.53
CA ALA A 87 -6.89 18.01 -23.94
C ALA A 87 -6.08 17.23 -22.87
N LYS A 88 -6.74 16.81 -21.78
CA LYS A 88 -6.14 15.94 -20.74
C LYS A 88 -5.99 14.52 -21.32
N PRO A 89 -4.78 14.00 -21.65
CA PRO A 89 -4.61 12.57 -21.84
C PRO A 89 -5.15 11.82 -20.63
N ILE A 90 -6.11 10.92 -20.87
CA ILE A 90 -6.83 10.15 -19.84
C ILE A 90 -5.86 9.35 -18.94
N ASN A 91 -4.64 9.10 -19.44
CA ASN A 91 -3.61 8.28 -18.83
C ASN A 91 -2.40 9.07 -18.32
N CYS A 92 -2.60 10.28 -17.81
CA CYS A 92 -1.53 11.05 -17.17
C CYS A 92 -1.94 11.62 -15.81
N PHE A 93 -0.96 12.00 -15.02
CA PHE A 93 -1.08 12.77 -13.78
C PHE A 93 -0.02 13.88 -13.76
N ALA A 94 -0.23 14.94 -12.99
CA ALA A 94 0.78 15.98 -12.77
C ALA A 94 1.47 15.76 -11.42
N ASP A 95 2.79 15.88 -11.38
CA ASP A 95 3.53 15.91 -10.12
C ASP A 95 3.45 17.30 -9.47
N SER A 96 4.04 17.44 -8.28
CA SER A 96 4.11 18.71 -7.55
C SER A 96 4.89 19.82 -8.26
N SER A 97 5.70 19.49 -9.28
CA SER A 97 6.36 20.46 -10.15
C SER A 97 5.50 20.91 -11.34
N GLY A 98 4.30 20.33 -11.49
CA GLY A 98 3.41 20.56 -12.62
C GLY A 98 3.81 19.77 -13.88
N LYS A 99 4.84 18.92 -13.80
CA LYS A 99 5.25 18.05 -14.91
C LYS A 99 4.26 16.90 -15.05
N ARG A 100 3.83 16.66 -16.29
CA ARG A 100 2.90 15.58 -16.61
C ARG A 100 3.64 14.27 -16.80
N HIS A 101 3.14 13.23 -16.17
CA HIS A 101 3.66 11.87 -16.25
C HIS A 101 2.56 10.92 -16.70
N ARG A 102 2.92 9.91 -17.48
CA ARG A 102 1.98 8.83 -17.83
C ARG A 102 1.71 7.98 -16.59
N LYS A 103 0.47 7.51 -16.45
CA LYS A 103 0.09 6.56 -15.39
C LYS A 103 0.92 5.28 -15.51
N SER A 104 1.42 4.80 -14.38
CA SER A 104 2.23 3.60 -14.30
C SER A 104 1.40 2.34 -14.56
N ARG A 105 1.95 1.40 -15.33
CA ARG A 105 1.41 0.05 -15.51
C ARG A 105 1.94 -0.94 -14.46
N SER A 106 2.83 -0.47 -13.56
CA SER A 106 3.40 -1.28 -12.48
C SER A 106 2.31 -1.77 -11.53
N LYS A 107 2.65 -2.80 -10.75
CA LYS A 107 1.80 -3.33 -9.66
C LYS A 107 2.42 -3.07 -8.29
N CYS A 108 3.53 -2.32 -8.27
CA CYS A 108 4.37 -2.15 -7.11
C CYS A 108 4.56 -0.66 -6.83
N LEU A 109 4.27 -0.24 -5.60
CA LEU A 109 4.47 1.12 -5.12
C LEU A 109 5.46 1.13 -3.96
N ARG A 110 6.52 1.93 -4.06
CA ARG A 110 7.48 2.15 -2.98
C ARG A 110 7.36 3.57 -2.44
N LEU A 111 7.15 3.65 -1.14
CA LEU A 111 7.01 4.88 -0.35
C LEU A 111 7.90 4.84 0.90
N ASN A 112 8.90 3.95 0.93
CA ASN A 112 9.73 3.76 2.10
C ASN A 112 10.73 4.91 2.33
N ASN A 113 11.18 5.07 3.57
CA ASN A 113 12.08 6.15 3.97
C ASN A 113 11.51 7.54 3.64
N ASN A 114 10.27 7.78 4.06
CA ASN A 114 9.65 9.11 4.06
C ASN A 114 9.28 9.48 5.50
N SER A 115 8.50 10.54 5.68
CA SER A 115 8.03 11.02 6.98
C SER A 115 6.51 11.00 7.05
N LEU A 116 5.89 9.99 6.43
CA LEU A 116 4.42 9.85 6.41
C LEU A 116 3.93 9.48 7.81
N GLU A 117 3.11 10.35 8.40
CA GLU A 117 2.41 10.07 9.67
C GLU A 117 1.09 9.34 9.44
N THR A 118 0.48 9.56 8.27
CA THR A 118 -0.77 8.94 7.84
C THR A 118 -0.69 8.59 6.36
N ILE A 119 -1.44 7.56 5.96
CA ILE A 119 -1.66 7.23 4.55
C ILE A 119 -3.10 7.47 4.10
N VAL A 120 -3.90 8.23 4.85
CA VAL A 120 -5.23 8.65 4.39
C VAL A 120 -5.10 9.39 3.06
N GLY A 121 -5.90 9.01 2.07
CA GLY A 121 -5.79 9.56 0.73
C GLY A 121 -4.96 8.72 -0.23
N LEU A 122 -4.33 7.64 0.24
CA LEU A 122 -3.50 6.75 -0.58
C LEU A 122 -4.30 6.14 -1.72
N LYS A 123 -5.57 5.80 -1.49
CA LYS A 123 -6.47 5.32 -2.55
C LYS A 123 -6.53 6.28 -3.74
N GLN A 124 -6.80 7.57 -3.49
CA GLN A 124 -6.92 8.59 -4.51
C GLN A 124 -5.60 8.73 -5.28
N ILE A 125 -4.48 8.75 -4.56
CA ILE A 125 -3.15 8.85 -5.16
C ILE A 125 -2.84 7.63 -6.01
N VAL A 126 -3.13 6.41 -5.55
CA VAL A 126 -2.95 5.19 -6.35
C VAL A 126 -3.82 5.21 -7.62
N PHE A 127 -5.07 5.68 -7.54
CA PHE A 127 -5.95 5.81 -8.71
C PHE A 127 -5.46 6.84 -9.74
N SER A 128 -4.78 7.87 -9.28
CA SER A 128 -4.15 8.87 -10.13
C SER A 128 -2.83 8.38 -10.74
N LEU A 129 -2.02 7.64 -9.97
CA LEU A 129 -0.69 7.17 -10.38
C LEU A 129 -0.74 5.95 -11.31
N PHE A 130 -1.70 5.04 -11.14
CA PHE A 130 -1.70 3.73 -11.80
C PHE A 130 -2.79 3.64 -12.86
N LEU A 131 -2.48 2.94 -13.96
CA LEU A 131 -3.46 2.63 -15.00
C LEU A 131 -4.48 1.58 -14.51
N ARG A 132 -4.04 0.68 -13.63
CA ARG A 132 -4.86 -0.39 -13.03
C ARG A 132 -4.68 -0.39 -11.51
N PRO A 133 -5.25 0.58 -10.78
CA PRO A 133 -4.98 0.78 -9.35
C PRO A 133 -5.39 -0.41 -8.48
N LEU A 134 -6.48 -1.11 -8.84
CA LEU A 134 -6.96 -2.28 -8.12
C LEU A 134 -6.06 -3.52 -8.28
N GLN A 135 -5.09 -3.50 -9.21
CA GLN A 135 -4.12 -4.58 -9.41
C GLN A 135 -2.82 -4.37 -8.62
N LEU A 136 -2.76 -3.38 -7.74
CA LEU A 136 -1.61 -3.17 -6.87
C LEU A 136 -1.38 -4.43 -6.02
N SER A 137 -0.20 -5.04 -6.17
CA SER A 137 0.16 -6.31 -5.54
C SER A 137 1.24 -6.15 -4.47
N TRP A 138 2.04 -5.10 -4.53
CA TRP A 138 3.11 -4.82 -3.58
C TRP A 138 3.13 -3.35 -3.18
N LEU A 139 3.09 -3.12 -1.87
CA LEU A 139 3.18 -1.79 -1.26
C LEU A 139 4.29 -1.79 -0.19
N ASP A 140 5.24 -0.88 -0.34
CA ASP A 140 6.31 -0.65 0.62
C ASP A 140 6.13 0.69 1.33
N LEU A 141 5.76 0.65 2.61
CA LEU A 141 5.58 1.79 3.51
C LEU A 141 6.59 1.76 4.66
N SER A 142 7.67 0.98 4.54
CA SER A 142 8.67 0.83 5.61
C SER A 142 9.41 2.13 5.91
N PHE A 143 9.92 2.26 7.13
CA PHE A 143 10.66 3.46 7.57
C PHE A 143 9.88 4.76 7.33
N ASN A 144 8.67 4.82 7.89
CA ASN A 144 7.82 6.01 7.95
C ASN A 144 7.44 6.27 9.43
N LEU A 145 6.49 7.16 9.69
CA LEU A 145 6.04 7.54 11.03
C LEU A 145 4.59 7.12 11.30
N LEU A 146 4.11 6.07 10.62
CA LEU A 146 2.71 5.67 10.68
C LEU A 146 2.33 5.18 12.08
N THR A 147 1.36 5.84 12.72
CA THR A 147 0.81 5.44 14.03
C THR A 147 -0.39 4.52 13.89
N ASN A 148 -1.10 4.61 12.76
CA ASN A 148 -2.31 3.85 12.48
C ASN A 148 -2.34 3.47 10.99
N VAL A 149 -3.07 2.41 10.70
CA VAL A 149 -3.35 1.94 9.34
C VAL A 149 -4.79 2.34 9.00
N PRO A 150 -5.07 3.09 7.93
CA PRO A 150 -6.45 3.42 7.57
C PRO A 150 -7.14 2.24 6.88
N GLU A 151 -8.47 2.17 7.02
CA GLU A 151 -9.29 1.08 6.46
C GLU A 151 -9.31 1.06 4.92
N GLU A 152 -8.97 2.17 4.27
CA GLU A 152 -8.87 2.25 2.80
C GLU A 152 -7.86 1.25 2.20
N LEU A 153 -6.89 0.75 2.97
CA LEU A 153 -6.00 -0.32 2.51
C LEU A 153 -6.76 -1.62 2.16
N ASN A 154 -7.94 -1.84 2.75
CA ASN A 154 -8.73 -3.05 2.53
C ASN A 154 -9.33 -3.13 1.13
N GLU A 155 -9.42 -2.00 0.44
CA GLU A 155 -9.91 -1.94 -0.94
C GLU A 155 -8.91 -2.49 -1.96
N PHE A 156 -7.62 -2.59 -1.59
CA PHE A 156 -6.60 -3.19 -2.45
C PHE A 156 -6.63 -4.72 -2.35
N HIS A 157 -7.70 -5.33 -2.87
CA HIS A 157 -7.96 -6.77 -2.77
C HIS A 157 -6.87 -7.65 -3.40
N CYS A 158 -6.11 -7.12 -4.37
CA CYS A 158 -5.00 -7.84 -5.01
C CYS A 158 -3.67 -7.72 -4.27
N LEU A 159 -3.60 -7.00 -3.15
CA LEU A 159 -2.35 -6.79 -2.43
C LEU A 159 -1.85 -8.09 -1.80
N GLN A 160 -0.63 -8.49 -2.15
CA GLN A 160 0.01 -9.71 -1.69
C GLN A 160 1.16 -9.46 -0.72
N ILE A 161 1.85 -8.32 -0.87
CA ILE A 161 3.03 -7.96 -0.09
C ILE A 161 2.83 -6.56 0.48
N LEU A 162 2.90 -6.45 1.81
CA LEU A 162 2.82 -5.18 2.52
C LEU A 162 3.99 -5.05 3.50
N TYR A 163 4.80 -4.01 3.32
CA TYR A 163 5.88 -3.70 4.25
C TYR A 163 5.54 -2.47 5.10
N LEU A 164 5.50 -2.66 6.42
CA LEU A 164 5.18 -1.63 7.41
C LEU A 164 6.20 -1.58 8.55
N HIS A 165 7.34 -2.26 8.41
CA HIS A 165 8.38 -2.26 9.44
C HIS A 165 9.03 -0.88 9.62
N GLY A 166 9.52 -0.59 10.82
CA GLY A 166 10.10 0.71 11.14
C GLY A 166 9.10 1.86 11.07
N ASN A 167 7.89 1.64 11.56
CA ASN A 167 6.85 2.67 11.76
C ASN A 167 6.55 2.83 13.26
N CYS A 168 5.47 3.53 13.61
CA CYS A 168 5.06 3.84 14.98
C CYS A 168 3.76 3.15 15.40
N LEU A 169 3.42 1.99 14.81
CA LEU A 169 2.21 1.23 15.16
C LEU A 169 2.32 0.65 16.57
N GLU A 170 1.40 1.00 17.46
CA GLU A 170 1.45 0.58 18.87
C GLU A 170 0.41 -0.49 19.23
N ASN A 171 -0.77 -0.43 18.61
CA ASN A 171 -1.94 -1.20 19.06
C ASN A 171 -2.21 -2.41 18.18
N LEU A 172 -2.52 -3.57 18.80
CA LEU A 172 -2.96 -4.78 18.10
C LEU A 172 -4.28 -4.57 17.33
N SER A 173 -5.11 -3.60 17.73
CA SER A 173 -6.33 -3.23 16.99
C SER A 173 -6.05 -2.79 15.56
N GLU A 174 -4.85 -2.28 15.25
CA GLU A 174 -4.46 -1.93 13.88
C GLU A 174 -4.35 -3.17 12.98
N VAL A 175 -4.06 -4.34 13.56
CA VAL A 175 -3.94 -5.61 12.83
C VAL A 175 -5.30 -6.14 12.38
N GLU A 176 -6.38 -5.87 13.14
CA GLU A 176 -7.75 -6.27 12.77
C GLU A 176 -8.18 -5.68 11.43
N LYS A 177 -7.61 -4.55 11.05
CA LYS A 177 -7.88 -3.91 9.77
C LYS A 177 -7.43 -4.77 8.60
N PHE A 178 -6.40 -5.62 8.73
CA PHE A 178 -5.93 -6.51 7.67
C PHE A 178 -6.81 -7.75 7.45
N ARG A 179 -7.77 -8.02 8.33
CA ARG A 179 -8.65 -9.19 8.26
C ARG A 179 -9.38 -9.37 6.92
N PRO A 180 -9.86 -8.31 6.23
CA PRO A 180 -10.52 -8.43 4.93
C PRO A 180 -9.56 -8.74 3.77
N MET A 181 -8.24 -8.64 3.97
CA MET A 181 -7.25 -8.76 2.90
C MET A 181 -6.95 -10.24 2.57
N THR A 182 -7.83 -10.85 1.78
CA THR A 182 -7.79 -12.30 1.48
C THR A 182 -6.60 -12.77 0.64
N ASN A 183 -5.88 -11.87 -0.03
CA ASN A 183 -4.72 -12.20 -0.86
C ASN A 183 -3.37 -11.86 -0.20
N LEU A 184 -3.37 -11.31 1.01
CA LEU A 184 -2.16 -10.87 1.68
C LEU A 184 -1.33 -12.09 2.12
N LYS A 185 -0.14 -12.25 1.55
CA LYS A 185 0.77 -13.39 1.77
C LYS A 185 1.99 -13.00 2.61
N LYS A 186 2.43 -11.75 2.52
CA LYS A 186 3.63 -11.24 3.20
C LYS A 186 3.32 -9.95 3.93
N LEU A 187 3.67 -9.91 5.21
CA LEU A 187 3.52 -8.74 6.06
C LEU A 187 4.78 -8.56 6.92
N THR A 188 5.24 -7.32 7.04
CA THR A 188 6.30 -6.96 8.00
C THR A 188 5.82 -5.82 8.88
N LEU A 189 5.98 -5.98 10.18
CA LEU A 189 5.55 -5.07 11.23
C LEU A 189 6.63 -4.91 12.33
N HIS A 190 7.74 -5.65 12.30
CA HIS A 190 8.87 -5.46 13.22
C HIS A 190 9.41 -4.02 13.23
N GLY A 191 10.07 -3.64 14.31
CA GLY A 191 10.53 -2.26 14.50
C GLY A 191 9.40 -1.25 14.74
N ASN A 192 8.18 -1.73 14.99
CA ASN A 192 7.06 -0.95 15.51
C ASN A 192 6.87 -1.25 17.01
N PRO A 193 6.35 -0.31 17.82
CA PRO A 193 6.04 -0.55 19.24
C PRO A 193 5.14 -1.78 19.50
N ILE A 194 4.24 -2.12 18.57
CA ILE A 194 3.35 -3.29 18.61
C ILE A 194 4.09 -4.62 18.78
N GLU A 195 5.35 -4.72 18.34
CA GLU A 195 6.18 -5.92 18.46
C GLU A 195 6.39 -6.33 19.93
N LYS A 196 6.34 -5.37 20.86
CA LYS A 196 6.51 -5.61 22.30
C LYS A 196 5.23 -6.12 22.99
N VAL A 197 4.09 -6.12 22.29
CA VAL A 197 2.81 -6.55 22.86
C VAL A 197 2.78 -8.07 23.02
N LYS A 198 2.23 -8.55 24.14
CA LYS A 198 2.10 -9.98 24.40
C LYS A 198 1.27 -10.66 23.31
N HIS A 199 1.69 -11.85 22.92
CA HIS A 199 1.03 -12.67 21.89
C HIS A 199 0.99 -12.02 20.49
N TYR A 200 1.77 -10.95 20.24
CA TYR A 200 1.83 -10.23 18.96
C TYR A 200 1.77 -11.14 17.73
N ARG A 201 2.72 -12.08 17.61
CA ARG A 201 2.79 -12.99 16.47
C ARG A 201 1.56 -13.88 16.35
N VAL A 202 1.11 -14.47 17.45
CA VAL A 202 -0.07 -15.35 17.45
C VAL A 202 -1.31 -14.58 17.03
N THR A 203 -1.52 -13.38 17.59
CA THR A 203 -2.65 -12.52 17.22
C THR A 203 -2.64 -12.19 15.74
N VAL A 204 -1.50 -11.76 15.18
CA VAL A 204 -1.39 -11.45 13.74
C VAL A 204 -1.72 -12.66 12.87
N LEU A 205 -1.19 -13.84 13.21
CA LEU A 205 -1.46 -15.06 12.44
C LEU A 205 -2.93 -15.53 12.54
N THR A 206 -3.60 -15.27 13.67
CA THR A 206 -5.04 -15.56 13.80
C THR A 206 -5.91 -14.56 13.03
N THR A 207 -5.50 -13.29 12.97
CA THR A 207 -6.25 -12.22 12.31
C THR A 207 -6.08 -12.28 10.79
N VAL A 208 -4.88 -12.62 10.31
CA VAL A 208 -4.54 -12.74 8.87
C VAL A 208 -4.06 -14.15 8.55
N PRO A 209 -4.98 -15.12 8.42
CA PRO A 209 -4.63 -16.53 8.21
C PRO A 209 -4.00 -16.80 6.83
N THR A 210 -4.03 -15.85 5.90
CA THR A 210 -3.49 -16.01 4.54
C THR A 210 -1.96 -15.83 4.48
N LEU A 211 -1.33 -15.35 5.56
CA LEU A 211 0.11 -15.09 5.61
C LEU A 211 0.93 -16.37 5.46
N ILE A 212 1.91 -16.31 4.56
CA ILE A 212 2.95 -17.31 4.32
C ILE A 212 4.27 -16.85 4.97
N GLU A 213 4.52 -15.54 5.00
CA GLU A 213 5.72 -14.96 5.60
C GLU A 213 5.34 -13.75 6.47
N PHE A 214 5.80 -13.75 7.71
CA PHE A 214 5.56 -12.68 8.67
C PHE A 214 6.86 -12.28 9.37
N ASP A 215 7.22 -11.00 9.34
CA ASP A 215 8.47 -10.47 9.90
C ASP A 215 9.71 -11.27 9.44
N PHE A 216 9.80 -11.50 8.12
CA PHE A 216 10.86 -12.27 7.45
C PHE A 216 11.01 -13.73 7.89
N SER A 217 10.06 -14.24 8.68
CA SER A 217 9.99 -15.65 9.06
C SER A 217 8.82 -16.33 8.37
N SER A 218 9.07 -17.53 7.85
CA SER A 218 8.03 -18.36 7.24
C SER A 218 7.03 -18.81 8.30
N VAL A 219 5.74 -18.79 7.95
CA VAL A 219 4.66 -19.29 8.80
C VAL A 219 4.51 -20.79 8.56
N VAL A 220 4.88 -21.58 9.56
CA VAL A 220 4.79 -23.05 9.49
C VAL A 220 3.41 -23.54 9.94
N LYS A 221 3.00 -24.72 9.49
CA LYS A 221 1.67 -25.28 9.77
C LYS A 221 1.41 -25.46 11.26
N SER A 222 2.39 -25.98 12.01
CA SER A 222 2.27 -26.20 13.47
C SER A 222 2.05 -24.88 14.23
N GLU A 223 2.67 -23.80 13.78
CA GLU A 223 2.48 -22.47 14.35
C GLU A 223 1.04 -21.97 14.16
N ARG A 224 0.46 -22.22 12.97
CA ARG A 224 -0.94 -21.89 12.68
C ARG A 224 -1.91 -22.68 13.56
N GLU A 225 -1.68 -23.99 13.67
CA GLU A 225 -2.49 -24.86 14.53
C GLU A 225 -2.46 -24.39 15.99
N ASN A 226 -1.28 -24.03 16.50
CA ASN A 226 -1.12 -23.47 17.85
C ASN A 226 -1.85 -22.14 18.03
N ALA A 227 -1.80 -21.27 17.01
CA ALA A 227 -2.48 -19.98 17.03
C ALA A 227 -4.01 -20.13 17.07
N GLU A 228 -4.56 -21.08 16.32
CA GLU A 228 -6.00 -21.41 16.35
C GLU A 228 -6.44 -21.98 17.71
N VAL A 229 -5.65 -22.87 18.31
CA VAL A 229 -5.93 -23.41 19.65
C VAL A 229 -5.93 -22.29 20.68
N TRP A 230 -4.97 -21.37 20.61
CA TRP A 230 -4.91 -20.21 21.49
C TRP A 230 -6.15 -19.32 21.36
N LEU A 231 -6.63 -19.07 20.14
CA LEU A 231 -7.87 -18.31 19.90
C LEU A 231 -9.11 -18.99 20.49
N LYS A 232 -9.23 -20.32 20.33
CA LYS A 232 -10.34 -21.09 20.91
C LYS A 232 -10.36 -21.02 22.44
N ASN A 233 -9.18 -21.07 23.07
CA ASN A 233 -9.05 -21.01 24.53
C ASN A 233 -9.35 -19.62 25.11
N THR A 234 -8.95 -18.54 24.42
CA THR A 234 -9.21 -17.16 24.84
C THR A 234 -10.67 -16.73 24.64
N THR A 235 -11.33 -17.21 23.60
CA THR A 235 -12.76 -16.93 23.35
C THR A 235 -13.71 -17.73 24.25
N CYS A 236 -13.33 -18.94 24.69
CA CYS A 236 -14.14 -19.72 25.64
C CYS A 236 -14.07 -19.19 27.09
N THR A 237 -12.94 -18.59 27.48
CA THR A 237 -12.73 -18.06 28.85
C THR A 237 -13.45 -16.74 29.09
N THR A 238 -13.58 -15.89 28.06
CA THR A 238 -14.32 -14.62 28.12
C THR A 238 -15.84 -14.82 28.28
N LYS A 239 -16.42 -15.87 27.67
CA LYS A 239 -17.85 -16.21 27.86
C LYS A 239 -18.22 -16.67 29.28
N ARG A 240 -17.25 -17.04 30.12
CA ARG A 240 -17.49 -17.55 31.49
C ARG A 240 -17.59 -16.46 32.57
N ARG A 241 -17.29 -15.19 32.27
CA ARG A 241 -17.39 -14.07 33.23
C ARG A 241 -18.74 -13.35 33.10
N ARG A 242 -19.81 -13.93 33.66
CA ARG A 242 -21.06 -13.16 33.91
C ARG A 242 -20.88 -12.23 35.11
N PRO A 243 -21.39 -10.99 35.10
CA PRO A 243 -21.34 -10.12 36.28
C PRO A 243 -22.19 -10.73 37.39
N ARG A 244 -21.60 -10.91 38.57
CA ARG A 244 -22.31 -11.37 39.76
C ARG A 244 -22.97 -10.15 40.39
N TYR A 245 -24.17 -9.79 39.96
CA TYR A 245 -24.94 -8.73 40.63
C TYR A 245 -25.24 -9.20 42.05
N HIS A 246 -24.65 -8.55 43.05
CA HIS A 246 -25.05 -8.70 44.43
C HIS A 246 -26.21 -7.72 44.67
N LEU A 247 -27.44 -8.22 44.66
CA LEU A 247 -28.55 -7.51 45.31
C LEU A 247 -28.26 -7.50 46.81
N ARG A 248 -27.96 -6.33 47.35
CA ARG A 248 -28.10 -6.06 48.78
C ARG A 248 -29.55 -5.64 49.01
N VAL A 249 -30.25 -6.40 49.84
CA VAL A 249 -31.54 -6.05 50.46
C VAL A 249 -31.25 -5.19 51.67
#